data_AF-A0A1R0X6J5-F1
#
_entry.id   AF-A0A1R0X6J5-F1
#
_cell.length_a   1.000
_cell.length_b   1.000
_cell.length_c   1.000
_cell.angle_alpha   90.00
_cell.angle_beta   90.00
_cell.angle_gamma   90.00
#
_symmetry.space_group_name_H-M   'P 1'
#
loop_
_entity.id
_entity.type
_entity.pdbx_description
1 polymer ?
#
loop_
_entity_poly.entity_id
_entity_poly.type
_entity_poly.pdbx_seq_one_letter_code
_entity_poly.pdbx_strand_id
1 'polypeptide(L)'
;MIEVPFQQWVNDKELWVQLNDLMMQESKLPGPRVNLELSDHFAKQFAHPNLTDTGWELLVSWTNITEAEAGVNDPREFLPFCAIRAFGAYYSYGGEEQQVVIQNIIKTAMNDSRWRVREASAMALQSIGEDDFTLLRQLIDMWEKGANRLEQRAFVAALAHPPLLKKKENTLYCLQLAARIMESIDGGGAQHEDAEHFRVLSKGLEYSLSVFVANEPEEGFVMLERFAKSRDARIIKIVKSNLGKSRLSKKYAAQVAEILKEFDHIGKDT
;
A
#
# COMPACT_ATOMS: atom_id res chain seq x y z
N MET A 1 -24.55 -29.88 7.87
CA MET A 1 -23.08 -29.80 7.85
C MET A 1 -22.70 -29.08 9.13
N ILE A 2 -21.88 -29.68 10.00
CA ILE A 2 -21.39 -28.97 11.19
C ILE A 2 -20.42 -27.91 10.66
N GLU A 3 -20.75 -26.64 10.87
CA GLU A 3 -19.90 -25.52 10.48
C GLU A 3 -18.67 -25.54 11.39
N VAL A 4 -17.51 -25.93 10.84
CA VAL A 4 -16.25 -25.96 11.57
C VAL A 4 -15.87 -24.52 11.91
N PRO A 5 -15.72 -24.14 13.20
CA PRO A 5 -15.36 -22.79 13.58
C PRO A 5 -14.04 -22.37 12.93
N PHE A 6 -13.92 -21.11 12.50
CA PHE A 6 -12.69 -20.60 11.85
C PHE A 6 -11.43 -20.89 12.66
N GLN A 7 -11.50 -20.76 13.98
CA GLN A 7 -10.36 -21.05 14.86
C GLN A 7 -9.93 -22.52 14.79
N GLN A 8 -10.84 -23.45 14.53
CA GLN A 8 -10.46 -24.85 14.34
C GLN A 8 -9.72 -25.05 13.01
N TRP A 9 -10.16 -24.39 11.93
CA TRP A 9 -9.46 -24.42 10.64
C TRP A 9 -8.01 -23.95 10.71
N VAL A 10 -7.75 -22.90 11.49
CA VAL A 10 -6.42 -22.31 11.62
C VAL A 10 -5.52 -23.12 12.54
N ASN A 11 -6.07 -23.67 13.62
CA ASN A 11 -5.30 -24.31 14.70
C ASN A 11 -5.17 -25.84 14.54
N ASP A 12 -5.71 -26.43 13.48
CA ASP A 12 -5.60 -27.86 13.18
C ASP A 12 -4.91 -28.06 11.82
N LYS A 13 -3.69 -28.61 11.84
CA LYS A 13 -2.89 -28.84 10.63
C LYS A 13 -3.54 -29.81 9.66
N GLU A 14 -4.37 -30.74 10.14
CA GLU A 14 -5.10 -31.68 9.29
C GLU A 14 -6.16 -30.97 8.43
N LEU A 15 -6.60 -29.79 8.87
CA LEU A 15 -7.59 -28.95 8.19
C LEU A 15 -7.00 -27.93 7.22
N TRP A 16 -5.68 -27.75 7.20
CA TRP A 16 -5.03 -26.74 6.36
C TRP A 16 -5.22 -27.01 4.87
N VAL A 17 -5.27 -28.29 4.45
CA VAL A 17 -5.48 -28.63 3.05
C VAL A 17 -6.84 -28.15 2.56
N GLN A 18 -7.90 -28.42 3.31
CA GLN A 18 -9.24 -28.01 2.90
C GLN A 18 -9.45 -26.50 3.12
N LEU A 19 -8.77 -25.87 4.08
CA LEU A 19 -8.73 -24.40 4.19
C LEU A 19 -8.07 -23.77 2.96
N ASN A 20 -6.92 -24.29 2.52
CA ASN A 20 -6.25 -23.82 1.32
C ASN A 20 -7.17 -23.94 0.11
N ASP A 21 -7.78 -25.11 -0.09
CA ASP A 21 -8.69 -25.37 -1.21
C ASP A 21 -9.87 -24.40 -1.21
N LEU A 22 -10.49 -24.18 -0.05
CA LEU A 22 -11.60 -23.23 0.10
C LEU A 22 -11.17 -21.80 -0.25
N MET A 23 -10.05 -21.33 0.30
CA MET A 23 -9.55 -19.98 0.04
C MET A 23 -9.22 -19.80 -1.45
N MET A 24 -8.59 -20.79 -2.07
CA MET A 24 -8.27 -20.77 -3.51
C MET A 24 -9.52 -20.78 -4.38
N GLN A 25 -10.51 -21.62 -4.06
CA GLN A 25 -11.77 -21.70 -4.78
C GLN A 25 -12.54 -20.38 -4.73
N GLU A 26 -12.56 -19.72 -3.59
CA GLU A 26 -13.26 -18.44 -3.38
C GLU A 26 -12.42 -17.20 -3.72
N SER A 27 -11.18 -17.39 -4.21
CA SER A 27 -10.22 -16.31 -4.48
C SER A 27 -10.63 -15.34 -5.59
N LYS A 28 -11.55 -15.76 -6.47
CA LYS A 28 -11.89 -15.12 -7.76
C LYS A 28 -10.72 -15.11 -8.77
N LEU A 29 -9.74 -15.99 -8.59
CA LEU A 29 -8.63 -16.19 -9.52
C LEU A 29 -8.78 -17.50 -10.31
N PRO A 30 -8.31 -17.55 -11.57
CA PRO A 30 -7.78 -16.44 -12.35
C PRO A 30 -8.87 -15.39 -12.68
N GLY A 31 -8.56 -14.11 -12.51
CA GLY A 31 -9.52 -13.03 -12.71
C GLY A 31 -8.93 -11.65 -12.44
N PRO A 32 -9.57 -10.56 -12.91
CA PRO A 32 -9.02 -9.21 -12.81
C PRO A 32 -8.99 -8.67 -11.37
N ARG A 33 -9.72 -9.28 -10.44
CA ARG A 33 -9.84 -8.85 -9.05
C ARG A 33 -9.82 -10.07 -8.14
N VAL A 34 -9.09 -9.92 -7.04
CA VAL A 34 -9.09 -10.89 -5.95
C VAL A 34 -10.31 -10.68 -5.05
N ASN A 35 -10.71 -11.70 -4.30
CA ASN A 35 -11.79 -11.59 -3.32
C ASN A 35 -11.36 -10.79 -2.08
N LEU A 36 -11.42 -9.45 -2.18
CA LEU A 36 -11.03 -8.53 -1.11
C LEU A 36 -11.89 -8.69 0.15
N GLU A 37 -13.19 -9.00 0.00
CA GLU A 37 -14.12 -9.21 1.11
C GLU A 37 -13.71 -10.43 1.93
N LEU A 38 -13.52 -11.59 1.30
CA LEU A 38 -13.03 -12.79 1.98
C LEU A 38 -11.69 -12.56 2.67
N SER A 39 -10.75 -11.92 1.96
CA SER A 39 -9.44 -11.63 2.53
C SER A 39 -9.53 -10.65 3.72
N ASP A 40 -10.50 -9.73 3.72
CA ASP A 40 -10.72 -8.79 4.81
C ASP A 40 -11.30 -9.49 6.04
N HIS A 41 -12.31 -10.35 5.83
CA HIS A 41 -12.84 -11.19 6.87
C HIS A 41 -11.78 -12.11 7.47
N PHE A 42 -10.93 -12.71 6.64
CA PHE A 42 -9.81 -13.55 7.08
C PHE A 42 -8.83 -12.76 7.95
N ALA A 43 -8.33 -11.62 7.48
CA ALA A 43 -7.36 -10.81 8.23
C ALA A 43 -7.90 -10.34 9.59
N LYS A 44 -9.18 -9.96 9.66
CA LYS A 44 -9.84 -9.55 10.92
C LYS A 44 -9.90 -10.66 11.97
N GLN A 45 -9.84 -11.94 11.58
CA GLN A 45 -9.77 -13.04 12.55
C GLN A 45 -8.45 -13.08 13.32
N PHE A 46 -7.42 -12.36 12.86
CA PHE A 46 -6.10 -12.30 13.49
C PHE A 46 -5.84 -10.98 14.25
N ALA A 47 -6.80 -10.05 14.26
CA ALA A 47 -6.70 -8.77 14.95
C ALA A 47 -6.93 -8.92 16.48
N HIS A 48 -6.16 -9.78 17.13
CA HIS A 48 -6.26 -10.07 18.56
C HIS A 48 -4.95 -10.66 19.12
N PRO A 49 -4.69 -10.59 20.44
CA PRO A 49 -3.44 -11.10 21.03
C PRO A 49 -3.33 -12.62 21.12
N ASN A 50 -4.41 -13.37 20.92
CA ASN A 50 -4.45 -14.81 21.12
C ASN A 50 -4.08 -15.62 19.87
N LEU A 51 -3.00 -15.24 19.16
CA LEU A 51 -2.50 -16.03 18.03
C LEU A 51 -1.72 -17.24 18.55
N THR A 52 -2.16 -18.45 18.21
CA THR A 52 -1.46 -19.68 18.58
C THR A 52 -0.20 -19.88 17.71
N ASP A 53 0.75 -20.69 18.19
CA ASP A 53 1.91 -21.10 17.39
C ASP A 53 1.49 -21.79 16.09
N THR A 54 0.41 -22.58 16.11
CA THR A 54 -0.10 -23.25 14.90
C THR A 54 -0.68 -22.24 13.90
N GLY A 55 -1.45 -21.26 14.37
CA GLY A 55 -1.97 -20.19 13.52
C GLY A 55 -0.85 -19.31 12.95
N TRP A 56 0.17 -19.02 13.75
CA TRP A 56 1.38 -18.35 13.28
C TRP A 56 2.09 -19.14 12.17
N GLU A 57 2.31 -20.44 12.39
CA GLU A 57 2.92 -21.34 11.40
C GLU A 57 2.12 -21.41 10.10
N LEU A 58 0.78 -21.43 10.16
CA LEU A 58 -0.09 -21.36 8.98
C LEU A 58 0.23 -20.10 8.15
N LEU A 59 0.18 -18.92 8.80
CA LEU A 59 0.43 -17.66 8.12
C LEU A 59 1.84 -17.61 7.53
N VAL A 60 2.86 -18.04 8.29
CA VAL A 60 4.24 -18.12 7.79
C VAL A 60 4.33 -19.04 6.56
N SER A 61 3.69 -20.22 6.62
CA SER A 61 3.70 -21.17 5.51
C SER A 61 3.11 -20.57 4.23
N TRP A 62 2.02 -19.80 4.34
CA TRP A 62 1.41 -19.12 3.22
C TRP A 62 2.28 -17.98 2.67
N THR A 63 2.97 -17.22 3.53
CA THR A 63 3.90 -16.17 3.07
C THR A 63 5.12 -16.71 2.34
N ASN A 64 5.49 -17.98 2.58
CA ASN A 64 6.60 -18.64 1.91
C ASN A 64 6.26 -19.13 0.50
N ILE A 65 5.00 -19.05 0.06
CA ILE A 65 4.60 -19.43 -1.30
C ILE A 65 5.19 -18.42 -2.30
N THR A 66 6.21 -18.87 -3.02
CA THR A 66 6.99 -18.07 -3.98
C THR A 66 6.24 -17.86 -5.29
N GLU A 67 6.71 -16.92 -6.12
CA GLU A 67 6.20 -16.77 -7.49
C GLU A 67 6.40 -18.05 -8.32
N ALA A 68 7.52 -18.75 -8.15
CA ALA A 68 7.82 -19.98 -8.88
C ALA A 68 6.78 -21.08 -8.60
N GLU A 69 6.22 -21.10 -7.39
CA GLU A 69 5.16 -22.03 -7.00
C GLU A 69 3.78 -21.53 -7.42
N ALA A 70 3.52 -20.23 -7.28
CA ALA A 70 2.24 -19.59 -7.59
C ALA A 70 2.46 -18.23 -8.25
N GLY A 71 2.49 -18.23 -9.59
CA GLY A 71 2.68 -17.04 -10.40
C GLY A 71 1.45 -16.15 -10.49
N VAL A 72 1.54 -15.08 -11.28
CA VAL A 72 0.45 -14.11 -11.45
C VAL A 72 -0.82 -14.78 -11.98
N ASN A 73 -1.96 -14.52 -11.33
CA ASN A 73 -3.29 -15.08 -11.58
C ASN A 73 -3.47 -16.56 -11.20
N ASP A 74 -2.48 -17.20 -10.61
CA ASP A 74 -2.68 -18.51 -9.97
C ASP A 74 -3.52 -18.34 -8.70
N PRO A 75 -4.61 -19.12 -8.49
CA PRO A 75 -5.39 -19.06 -7.26
C PRO A 75 -4.58 -19.20 -5.97
N ARG A 76 -3.45 -19.92 -6.02
CA ARG A 76 -2.52 -20.07 -4.90
C ARG A 76 -1.89 -18.75 -4.46
N GLU A 77 -1.79 -17.73 -5.33
CA GLU A 77 -1.27 -16.41 -4.96
C GLU A 77 -2.19 -15.69 -3.95
N PHE A 78 -3.43 -16.16 -3.79
CA PHE A 78 -4.36 -15.62 -2.80
C PHE A 78 -3.99 -15.96 -1.36
N LEU A 79 -3.27 -17.07 -1.14
CA LEU A 79 -2.82 -17.50 0.18
C LEU A 79 -1.77 -16.52 0.77
N PRO A 80 -0.63 -16.20 0.10
CA PRO A 80 0.29 -15.18 0.60
C PRO A 80 -0.41 -13.81 0.71
N PHE A 81 -1.30 -13.45 -0.23
CA PHE A 81 -2.09 -12.23 -0.15
C PHE A 81 -2.88 -12.12 1.17
N CYS A 82 -3.57 -13.20 1.57
CA CYS A 82 -4.33 -13.23 2.82
C CYS A 82 -3.42 -13.24 4.06
N ALA A 83 -2.32 -13.99 4.02
CA ALA A 83 -1.42 -14.09 5.16
C ALA A 83 -0.71 -12.77 5.48
N ILE A 84 -0.23 -12.05 4.47
CA ILE A 84 0.41 -10.74 4.65
C ILE A 84 -0.57 -9.75 5.30
N ARG A 85 -1.83 -9.74 4.86
CA ARG A 85 -2.87 -8.89 5.46
C ARG A 85 -3.18 -9.29 6.90
N ALA A 86 -3.28 -10.59 7.19
CA ALA A 86 -3.47 -11.09 8.55
C ALA A 86 -2.33 -10.69 9.48
N PHE A 87 -1.07 -10.76 9.02
CA PHE A 87 0.07 -10.27 9.78
C PHE A 87 0.02 -8.76 10.04
N GLY A 88 -0.42 -7.96 9.07
CA GLY A 88 -0.66 -6.53 9.29
C GLY A 88 -1.71 -6.26 10.37
N ALA A 89 -2.80 -7.04 10.39
CA ALA A 89 -3.85 -6.94 11.40
C ALA A 89 -3.40 -7.42 12.80
N TYR A 90 -2.48 -8.38 12.87
CA TYR A 90 -1.93 -8.91 14.12
C TYR A 90 -0.77 -8.07 14.71
N TYR A 91 -0.11 -7.25 13.89
CA TYR A 91 1.19 -6.65 14.19
C TYR A 91 1.33 -6.00 15.57
N SER A 92 0.36 -5.17 15.98
CA SER A 92 0.41 -4.44 17.26
C SER A 92 0.22 -5.33 18.49
N TYR A 93 -0.33 -6.52 18.30
CA TYR A 93 -0.50 -7.52 19.36
C TYR A 93 0.73 -8.42 19.53
N GLY A 94 1.57 -8.53 18.49
CA GLY A 94 2.75 -9.36 18.52
C GLY A 94 3.87 -8.80 19.41
N GLY A 95 4.64 -9.70 20.01
CA GLY A 95 5.88 -9.31 20.71
C GLY A 95 6.96 -8.82 19.75
N GLU A 96 8.04 -8.23 20.29
CA GLU A 96 9.12 -7.62 19.48
C GLU A 96 9.69 -8.58 18.41
N GLU A 97 9.94 -9.85 18.77
CA GLU A 97 10.47 -10.85 17.83
C GLU A 97 9.48 -11.12 16.68
N GLN A 98 8.19 -11.25 16.99
CA GLN A 98 7.14 -11.45 15.99
C GLN A 98 7.01 -10.21 15.08
N GLN A 99 7.08 -9.02 15.66
CA GLN A 99 7.04 -7.77 14.90
C GLN A 99 8.22 -7.67 13.92
N VAL A 100 9.42 -8.11 14.30
CA VAL A 100 10.59 -8.15 13.40
C VAL A 100 10.35 -9.12 12.24
N VAL A 101 9.77 -10.29 12.49
CA VAL A 101 9.42 -11.24 11.42
C VAL A 101 8.38 -10.64 10.47
N ILE A 102 7.32 -10.04 11.01
CA ILE A 102 6.26 -9.40 10.20
C ILE A 102 6.82 -8.26 9.35
N GLN A 103 7.71 -7.44 9.92
CA GLN A 103 8.40 -6.37 9.19
C GLN A 103 9.14 -6.91 7.97
N ASN A 104 9.88 -8.01 8.13
CA ASN A 104 10.60 -8.65 7.01
C ASN A 104 9.63 -9.22 5.97
N ILE A 105 8.53 -9.85 6.40
CA ILE A 105 7.49 -10.37 5.50
C ILE A 105 6.88 -9.24 4.66
N ILE A 106 6.47 -8.14 5.30
CA ILE A 106 5.88 -6.99 4.61
C ILE A 106 6.91 -6.39 3.64
N LYS A 107 8.17 -6.22 4.05
CA LYS A 107 9.23 -5.65 3.21
C LYS A 107 9.54 -6.53 1.99
N THR A 108 9.57 -7.85 2.16
CA THR A 108 9.64 -8.80 1.03
C THR A 108 8.44 -8.66 0.10
N ALA A 109 7.23 -8.58 0.66
CA ALA A 109 6.00 -8.45 -0.12
C ALA A 109 5.88 -7.13 -0.90
N MET A 110 6.47 -6.02 -0.41
CA MET A 110 6.57 -4.77 -1.19
C MET A 110 7.36 -4.96 -2.48
N ASN A 111 8.33 -5.88 -2.48
CA ASN A 111 9.26 -6.15 -3.56
C ASN A 111 8.91 -7.40 -4.37
N ASP A 112 7.77 -8.04 -4.08
CA ASP A 112 7.32 -9.24 -4.80
C ASP A 112 6.99 -8.89 -6.27
N SER A 113 7.33 -9.78 -7.19
CA SER A 113 7.05 -9.63 -8.63
C SER A 113 5.55 -9.63 -8.93
N ARG A 114 4.75 -10.34 -8.13
CA ARG A 114 3.29 -10.41 -8.22
C ARG A 114 2.67 -9.14 -7.67
N TRP A 115 2.02 -8.38 -8.53
CA TRP A 115 1.46 -7.08 -8.16
C TRP A 115 0.41 -7.16 -7.05
N ARG A 116 -0.35 -8.27 -6.92
CA ARG A 116 -1.31 -8.47 -5.83
C ARG A 116 -0.63 -8.57 -4.48
N VAL A 117 0.52 -9.26 -4.40
CA VAL A 117 1.31 -9.36 -3.18
C VAL A 117 1.85 -7.98 -2.77
N ARG A 118 2.23 -7.14 -3.74
CA ARG A 118 2.54 -5.72 -3.48
C ARG A 118 1.34 -4.87 -3.02
N GLU A 119 0.11 -5.24 -3.39
CA GLU A 119 -1.09 -4.63 -2.79
C GLU A 119 -1.30 -5.10 -1.35
N ALA A 120 -1.08 -6.39 -1.08
CA ALA A 120 -1.22 -6.96 0.26
C ALA A 120 -0.30 -6.27 1.27
N SER A 121 0.95 -5.93 0.90
CA SER A 121 1.86 -5.19 1.77
C SER A 121 1.35 -3.78 2.11
N ALA A 122 0.79 -3.06 1.14
CA ALA A 122 0.16 -1.76 1.39
C ALA A 122 -1.07 -1.89 2.30
N MET A 123 -1.89 -2.93 2.13
CA MET A 123 -3.05 -3.21 2.97
C MET A 123 -2.69 -3.68 4.39
N ALA A 124 -1.56 -4.39 4.54
CA ALA A 124 -1.01 -4.73 5.85
C ALA A 124 -0.61 -3.46 6.61
N LEU A 125 0.10 -2.53 5.95
CA LEU A 125 0.42 -1.22 6.52
C LEU A 125 -0.81 -0.38 6.84
N GLN A 126 -1.87 -0.45 6.02
CA GLN A 126 -3.16 0.18 6.35
C GLN A 126 -3.73 -0.36 7.66
N SER A 127 -3.71 -1.68 7.84
CA SER A 127 -4.20 -2.33 9.07
C SER A 127 -3.40 -1.90 10.30
N ILE A 128 -2.07 -1.85 10.18
CA ILE A 128 -1.17 -1.33 11.23
C ILE A 128 -1.53 0.12 11.59
N GLY A 129 -1.72 0.98 10.58
CA GLY A 129 -2.04 2.39 10.80
C GLY A 129 -3.44 2.65 11.34
N GLU A 130 -4.41 1.78 11.01
CA GLU A 130 -5.77 1.86 11.56
C GLU A 130 -5.80 1.55 13.05
N ASP A 131 -4.95 0.62 13.48
CA ASP A 131 -4.78 0.28 14.90
C ASP A 131 -3.97 1.37 15.64
N ASP A 132 -2.76 1.69 15.14
CA ASP A 132 -1.95 2.80 15.63
C ASP A 132 -1.11 3.46 14.52
N PHE A 133 -1.53 4.66 14.12
CA PHE A 133 -0.81 5.47 13.14
C PHE A 133 0.62 5.80 13.58
N THR A 134 0.89 5.90 14.88
CA THR A 134 2.24 6.14 15.41
C THR A 134 3.18 4.99 15.08
N LEU A 135 2.71 3.74 15.23
CA LEU A 135 3.47 2.55 14.84
C LEU A 135 3.73 2.53 13.34
N LEU A 136 2.70 2.79 12.51
CA LEU A 136 2.87 2.88 11.06
C LEU A 136 3.92 3.93 10.68
N ARG A 137 3.85 5.12 11.29
CA ARG A 137 4.82 6.20 11.06
C ARG A 137 6.24 5.76 11.42
N GLN A 138 6.44 5.12 12.57
CA GLN A 138 7.77 4.65 12.99
C GLN A 138 8.36 3.64 11.99
N LEU A 139 7.54 2.71 11.48
CA LEU A 139 7.95 1.76 10.46
C LEU A 139 8.37 2.43 9.15
N ILE A 140 7.53 3.35 8.65
CA ILE A 140 7.84 4.08 7.41
C ILE A 140 9.09 4.94 7.59
N ASP A 141 9.21 5.70 8.68
CA ASP A 141 10.38 6.56 8.94
C ASP A 141 11.67 5.72 9.06
N MET A 142 11.59 4.51 9.61
CA MET A 142 12.71 3.57 9.67
C MET A 142 13.14 3.08 8.27
N TRP A 143 12.18 2.77 7.39
CA TRP A 143 12.47 2.20 6.07
C TRP A 143 12.71 3.24 4.97
N GLU A 144 12.18 4.46 5.13
CA GLU A 144 12.25 5.52 4.13
C GLU A 144 13.70 5.76 3.68
N LYS A 145 14.64 5.74 4.63
CA LYS A 145 16.05 5.86 4.34
C LYS A 145 16.56 4.65 3.56
N GLY A 146 16.80 4.84 2.26
CA GLY A 146 17.25 3.79 1.35
C GLY A 146 16.12 2.99 0.72
N ALA A 147 14.86 3.42 0.89
CA ALA A 147 13.72 2.77 0.25
C ALA A 147 13.82 2.83 -1.27
N ASN A 148 13.56 1.70 -1.92
CA ASN A 148 13.45 1.65 -3.38
C ASN A 148 12.06 2.12 -3.86
N ARG A 149 11.84 2.19 -5.18
CA ARG A 149 10.58 2.71 -5.75
C ARG A 149 9.36 1.85 -5.44
N LEU A 150 9.51 0.53 -5.30
CA LEU A 150 8.39 -0.36 -4.93
C LEU A 150 8.00 -0.16 -3.46
N GLU A 151 8.97 0.02 -2.58
CA GLU A 151 8.74 0.32 -1.16
C GLU A 151 8.10 1.70 -0.99
N GLN A 152 8.63 2.73 -1.67
CA GLN A 152 8.02 4.06 -1.72
C GLN A 152 6.57 4.00 -2.22
N ARG A 153 6.29 3.15 -3.22
CA ARG A 153 4.93 2.93 -3.72
C ARG A 153 4.04 2.33 -2.64
N ALA A 154 4.53 1.33 -1.91
CA ALA A 154 3.77 0.71 -0.83
C ALA A 154 3.43 1.72 0.27
N PHE A 155 4.36 2.61 0.65
CA PHE A 155 4.11 3.65 1.64
C PHE A 155 3.00 4.61 1.20
N VAL A 156 3.09 5.18 -0.02
CA VAL A 156 2.08 6.13 -0.48
C VAL A 156 0.73 5.48 -0.74
N ALA A 157 0.70 4.21 -1.16
CA ALA A 157 -0.54 3.44 -1.31
C ALA A 157 -1.19 3.12 0.05
N ALA A 158 -0.38 2.77 1.05
CA ALA A 158 -0.87 2.52 2.41
C ALA A 158 -1.45 3.79 3.03
N LEU A 159 -0.74 4.90 2.95
CA LEU A 159 -1.16 6.18 3.51
C LEU A 159 -2.36 6.80 2.79
N ALA A 160 -2.58 6.48 1.50
CA ALA A 160 -3.73 6.92 0.70
C ALA A 160 -5.04 6.21 1.09
N HIS A 161 -5.23 5.98 2.38
CA HIS A 161 -6.32 5.26 3.00
C HIS A 161 -7.12 6.21 3.89
N PRO A 162 -8.38 6.56 3.52
CA PRO A 162 -9.15 7.61 4.20
C PRO A 162 -9.26 7.48 5.73
N PRO A 163 -9.38 6.28 6.33
CA PRO A 163 -9.37 6.11 7.79
C PRO A 163 -8.14 6.72 8.48
N LEU A 164 -6.98 6.72 7.84
CA LEU A 164 -5.73 7.25 8.40
C LEU A 164 -5.66 8.78 8.36
N LEU A 165 -6.45 9.41 7.50
CA LEU A 165 -6.38 10.85 7.19
C LEU A 165 -7.36 11.70 8.01
N LYS A 166 -8.06 11.10 8.98
CA LYS A 166 -9.05 11.77 9.83
C LYS A 166 -8.43 12.83 10.76
N LYS A 167 -7.16 12.66 11.14
CA LYS A 167 -6.41 13.62 11.95
C LYS A 167 -5.53 14.46 11.04
N LYS A 168 -5.54 15.78 11.26
CA LYS A 168 -4.72 16.71 10.48
C LYS A 168 -3.24 16.33 10.50
N GLU A 169 -2.70 15.98 11.66
CA GLU A 169 -1.27 15.63 11.79
C GLU A 169 -0.89 14.43 10.92
N ASN A 170 -1.78 13.45 10.79
CA ASN A 170 -1.55 12.27 9.94
C ASN A 170 -1.49 12.66 8.46
N THR A 171 -2.43 13.50 8.00
CA THR A 171 -2.44 13.95 6.61
C THR A 171 -1.23 14.82 6.30
N LEU A 172 -0.80 15.68 7.22
CA LEU A 172 0.42 16.47 7.08
C LEU A 172 1.65 15.58 6.95
N TYR A 173 1.75 14.50 7.75
CA TYR A 173 2.81 13.50 7.59
C TYR A 173 2.79 12.86 6.18
N CYS A 174 1.60 12.48 5.68
CA CYS A 174 1.45 11.90 4.35
C CYS A 174 1.92 12.86 3.24
N LEU A 175 1.53 14.14 3.32
CA LEU A 175 1.98 15.19 2.39
C LEU A 175 3.49 15.36 2.45
N GLN A 176 4.09 15.39 3.65
CA GLN A 176 5.53 15.54 3.82
C GLN A 176 6.32 14.35 3.26
N LEU A 177 5.88 13.12 3.51
CA LEU A 177 6.51 11.93 2.94
C LEU A 177 6.42 11.94 1.40
N ALA A 178 5.23 12.22 0.87
CA ALA A 178 5.05 12.30 -0.57
C ALA A 178 5.88 13.43 -1.20
N ALA A 179 6.10 14.54 -0.48
CA ALA A 179 6.97 15.63 -0.93
C ALA A 179 8.42 15.18 -1.05
N ARG A 180 8.94 14.46 -0.05
CA ARG A 180 10.32 13.92 -0.08
C ARG A 180 10.51 12.92 -1.21
N ILE A 181 9.52 12.05 -1.46
CA ILE A 181 9.54 11.13 -2.60
C ILE A 181 9.55 11.90 -3.92
N MET A 182 8.70 12.91 -4.08
CA MET A 182 8.65 13.75 -5.28
C MET A 182 9.95 14.54 -5.50
N GLU A 183 10.54 15.10 -4.44
CA GLU A 183 11.86 15.77 -4.48
C GLU A 183 12.96 14.81 -4.94
N SER A 184 12.94 13.54 -4.50
CA SER A 184 13.90 12.53 -4.93
C SER A 184 13.81 12.18 -6.42
N ILE A 185 12.63 12.34 -7.03
CA ILE A 185 12.42 12.12 -8.46
C ILE A 185 12.95 13.35 -9.23
N ASP A 186 12.56 14.56 -8.80
CA ASP A 186 12.91 15.84 -9.43
C ASP A 186 14.42 16.11 -9.43
N GLY A 187 15.13 15.71 -8.37
CA GLY A 187 16.59 15.84 -8.23
C GLY A 187 17.42 14.94 -9.15
N GLY A 188 16.83 14.31 -10.17
CA GLY A 188 17.54 13.43 -11.10
C GLY A 188 17.92 12.07 -10.49
N GLY A 189 17.16 11.59 -9.51
CA GLY A 189 17.36 10.32 -8.85
C GLY A 189 17.55 9.17 -9.85
N ALA A 190 18.81 8.73 -9.97
CA ALA A 190 19.36 7.59 -10.68
C ALA A 190 19.29 7.60 -12.22
N GLN A 191 20.44 7.84 -12.87
CA GLN A 191 20.74 7.47 -14.26
C GLN A 191 20.57 5.96 -14.58
N HIS A 192 20.16 5.15 -13.60
CA HIS A 192 19.96 3.70 -13.66
C HIS A 192 18.67 3.29 -12.93
N GLU A 193 17.63 4.12 -12.98
CA GLU A 193 16.33 3.81 -12.40
C GLU A 193 15.64 2.68 -13.18
N ASP A 194 15.19 1.63 -12.47
CA ASP A 194 14.35 0.61 -13.09
C ASP A 194 13.02 1.24 -13.54
N ALA A 195 12.80 1.23 -14.86
CA ALA A 195 11.67 1.89 -15.48
C ALA A 195 10.32 1.31 -15.03
N GLU A 196 10.25 0.01 -14.73
CA GLU A 196 9.03 -0.63 -14.26
C GLU A 196 8.77 -0.25 -12.80
N HIS A 197 9.79 -0.25 -11.96
CA HIS A 197 9.65 0.15 -10.56
C HIS A 197 9.23 1.63 -10.45
N PHE A 198 9.83 2.50 -11.26
CA PHE A 198 9.41 3.89 -11.35
C PHE A 198 7.95 4.02 -11.82
N ARG A 199 7.55 3.27 -12.85
CA ARG A 199 6.17 3.28 -13.35
C ARG A 199 5.17 2.88 -12.27
N VAL A 200 5.51 1.89 -11.45
CA VAL A 200 4.69 1.44 -10.31
C VAL A 200 4.55 2.56 -9.27
N LEU A 201 5.64 3.21 -8.87
CA LEU A 201 5.58 4.37 -7.96
C LEU A 201 4.79 5.53 -8.55
N SER A 202 5.07 5.91 -9.79
CA SER A 202 4.42 7.01 -10.49
C SER A 202 2.90 6.84 -10.50
N LYS A 203 2.39 5.64 -10.80
CA LYS A 203 0.95 5.35 -10.71
C LYS A 203 0.39 5.49 -9.30
N GLY A 204 1.13 5.08 -8.28
CA GLY A 204 0.76 5.30 -6.88
C GLY A 204 0.60 6.78 -6.57
N LEU A 205 1.59 7.60 -6.94
CA LEU A 205 1.59 9.05 -6.74
C LEU A 205 0.51 9.77 -7.56
N GLU A 206 0.25 9.36 -8.80
CA GLU A 206 -0.81 9.88 -9.67
C GLU A 206 -2.23 9.74 -9.09
N TYR A 207 -2.39 8.95 -8.04
CA TYR A 207 -3.63 8.79 -7.29
C TYR A 207 -3.54 9.33 -5.85
N SER A 208 -2.47 9.02 -5.12
CA SER A 208 -2.37 9.25 -3.68
C SER A 208 -2.38 10.73 -3.31
N LEU A 209 -1.68 11.60 -4.06
CA LEU A 209 -1.60 13.02 -3.72
C LEU A 209 -2.99 13.65 -3.63
N SER A 210 -3.88 13.34 -4.57
CA SER A 210 -5.25 13.84 -4.56
C SER A 210 -6.03 13.41 -3.32
N VAL A 211 -5.73 12.24 -2.73
CA VAL A 211 -6.33 11.79 -1.47
C VAL A 211 -5.84 12.67 -0.33
N PHE A 212 -4.54 12.93 -0.25
CA PHE A 212 -3.95 13.77 0.79
C PHE A 212 -4.44 15.22 0.69
N VAL A 213 -4.35 15.82 -0.49
CA VAL A 213 -4.80 17.20 -0.75
C VAL A 213 -6.30 17.37 -0.49
N ALA A 214 -7.13 16.37 -0.78
CA ALA A 214 -8.56 16.49 -0.49
C ALA A 214 -8.87 16.52 1.02
N ASN A 215 -7.98 16.00 1.87
CA ASN A 215 -8.12 16.01 3.33
C ASN A 215 -7.47 17.24 3.98
N GLU A 216 -6.31 17.68 3.50
CA GLU A 216 -5.68 18.96 3.92
C GLU A 216 -5.39 19.83 2.68
N PRO A 217 -6.40 20.60 2.21
CA PRO A 217 -6.30 21.33 0.95
C PRO A 217 -5.31 22.47 0.96
N GLU A 218 -5.17 23.20 2.08
CA GLU A 218 -4.30 24.37 2.15
C GLU A 218 -2.84 23.97 1.92
N GLU A 219 -2.32 23.06 2.75
CA GLU A 219 -0.96 22.54 2.62
C GLU A 219 -0.78 21.69 1.35
N GLY A 220 -1.83 20.95 0.97
CA GLY A 220 -1.84 20.12 -0.22
C GLY A 220 -1.71 20.90 -1.53
N PHE A 221 -2.44 22.01 -1.69
CA PHE A 221 -2.33 22.84 -2.89
C PHE A 221 -1.01 23.60 -2.95
N VAL A 222 -0.46 24.05 -1.81
CA VAL A 222 0.90 24.62 -1.75
C VAL A 222 1.94 23.63 -2.28
N MET A 223 1.84 22.36 -1.87
CA MET A 223 2.71 21.30 -2.36
C MET A 223 2.56 21.07 -3.88
N LEU A 224 1.32 20.98 -4.39
CA LEU A 224 1.08 20.77 -5.81
C LEU A 224 1.56 21.94 -6.67
N GLU A 225 1.35 23.19 -6.23
CA GLU A 225 1.82 24.39 -6.93
C GLU A 225 3.35 24.41 -7.01
N ARG A 226 4.03 24.08 -5.91
CA ARG A 226 5.50 23.96 -5.87
C ARG A 226 6.01 22.98 -6.94
N PHE A 227 5.42 21.79 -7.03
CA PHE A 227 5.84 20.79 -8.02
C PHE A 227 5.35 21.06 -9.43
N ALA A 228 4.30 21.87 -9.62
CA ALA A 228 3.86 22.30 -10.95
C ALA A 228 4.91 23.15 -11.69
N LYS A 229 5.84 23.77 -10.94
CA LYS A 229 6.96 24.57 -11.46
C LYS A 229 8.22 23.74 -11.79
N SER A 230 8.17 22.41 -11.60
CA SER A 230 9.28 21.51 -11.95
C SER A 230 9.54 21.51 -13.47
N ARG A 231 10.79 21.28 -13.86
CA ARG A 231 11.18 21.04 -15.27
C ARG A 231 11.16 19.55 -15.63
N ASP A 232 10.98 18.67 -14.66
CA ASP A 232 10.90 17.23 -14.88
C ASP A 232 9.48 16.84 -15.35
N ALA A 233 9.39 16.38 -16.60
CA ALA A 233 8.14 15.93 -17.19
C ALA A 233 7.45 14.81 -16.38
N ARG A 234 8.21 13.99 -15.65
CA ARG A 234 7.71 12.95 -14.76
C ARG A 234 6.91 13.54 -13.60
N ILE A 235 7.44 14.60 -12.97
CA ILE A 235 6.78 15.33 -11.88
C ILE A 235 5.52 16.02 -12.39
N ILE A 236 5.63 16.72 -13.51
CA ILE A 236 4.50 17.43 -14.15
C ILE A 236 3.35 16.47 -14.45
N LYS A 237 3.64 15.27 -14.96
CA LYS A 237 2.64 14.22 -15.20
C LYS A 237 1.92 13.80 -13.91
N ILE A 238 2.65 13.60 -12.82
CA ILE A 238 2.09 13.22 -11.52
C ILE A 238 1.15 14.32 -11.00
N VAL A 239 1.58 15.58 -11.04
CA VAL A 239 0.76 16.72 -10.59
C VAL A 239 -0.52 16.84 -11.43
N LYS A 240 -0.41 16.86 -12.77
CA LYS A 240 -1.56 16.95 -13.68
C LYS A 240 -2.58 15.83 -13.44
N SER A 241 -2.11 14.60 -13.24
CA SER A 241 -2.98 13.45 -13.00
C SER A 241 -3.81 13.59 -11.72
N ASN A 242 -3.24 14.19 -10.68
CA ASN A 242 -3.94 14.43 -9.41
C ASN A 242 -4.92 15.60 -9.49
N LEU A 243 -4.53 16.71 -10.14
CA LEU A 243 -5.42 17.85 -10.38
C LEU A 243 -6.69 17.45 -11.15
N GLY A 244 -6.59 16.47 -12.04
CA GLY A 244 -7.74 15.92 -12.78
C GLY A 244 -8.71 15.06 -11.96
N LYS A 245 -8.32 14.56 -10.78
CA LYS A 245 -9.19 13.68 -9.97
C LYS A 245 -10.40 14.45 -9.46
N SER A 246 -11.59 13.85 -9.55
CA SER A 246 -12.87 14.50 -9.22
C SER A 246 -12.92 15.15 -7.83
N ARG A 247 -12.23 14.55 -6.84
CA ARG A 247 -12.11 15.09 -5.48
C ARG A 247 -11.42 16.47 -5.42
N LEU A 248 -10.54 16.77 -6.39
CA LEU A 248 -9.91 18.07 -6.56
C LEU A 248 -10.61 18.90 -7.64
N SER A 249 -10.73 18.38 -8.86
CA SER A 249 -11.23 19.12 -10.02
C SER A 249 -12.67 19.65 -9.88
N LYS A 250 -13.53 18.97 -9.10
CA LYS A 250 -14.90 19.45 -8.86
C LYS A 250 -15.00 20.38 -7.66
N LYS A 251 -14.34 20.04 -6.55
CA LYS A 251 -14.50 20.75 -5.27
C LYS A 251 -13.63 22.00 -5.16
N TYR A 252 -12.49 22.02 -5.84
CA TYR A 252 -11.47 23.06 -5.77
C TYR A 252 -11.10 23.56 -7.18
N ALA A 253 -12.10 23.70 -8.05
CA ALA A 253 -11.92 24.02 -9.46
C ALA A 253 -11.10 25.30 -9.70
N ALA A 254 -11.29 26.33 -8.85
CA ALA A 254 -10.53 27.58 -8.93
C ALA A 254 -9.03 27.37 -8.65
N GLN A 255 -8.67 26.70 -7.56
CA GLN A 255 -7.27 26.39 -7.25
C GLN A 255 -6.63 25.50 -8.32
N VAL A 256 -7.37 24.51 -8.82
CA VAL A 256 -6.90 23.63 -9.90
C VAL A 256 -6.64 24.44 -11.16
N ALA A 257 -7.52 25.36 -11.54
CA ALA A 257 -7.35 26.20 -12.73
C ALA A 257 -6.12 27.11 -12.62
N GLU A 258 -5.83 27.68 -11.45
CA GLU A 258 -4.62 28.48 -11.26
C GLU A 258 -3.34 27.66 -11.48
N ILE A 259 -3.23 26.49 -10.85
CA ILE A 259 -2.04 25.65 -11.03
C ILE A 259 -1.92 25.18 -12.48
N LEU A 260 -3.03 24.92 -13.18
CA LEU A 260 -2.98 24.49 -14.58
C LEU A 260 -2.36 25.54 -15.51
N LYS A 261 -2.51 26.84 -15.21
CA LYS A 261 -1.89 27.92 -16.01
C LYS A 261 -0.36 27.86 -16.01
N GLU A 262 0.26 27.39 -14.93
CA GLU A 262 1.72 27.21 -14.83
C GLU A 262 2.24 26.30 -15.96
N PHE A 263 1.45 25.32 -16.40
CA PHE A 263 1.84 24.41 -17.48
C PHE A 263 1.71 25.03 -18.88
N ASP A 264 0.81 25.98 -19.07
CA ASP A 264 0.61 26.66 -20.36
C ASP A 264 1.73 27.67 -20.67
N HIS A 265 2.42 28.15 -19.62
CA HIS A 265 3.58 29.02 -19.74
C HIS A 265 4.86 28.27 -20.11
N ILE A 266 5.05 27.04 -19.61
CA ILE A 266 6.25 26.22 -19.90
C ILE A 266 6.34 25.83 -21.39
N GLY A 267 5.21 25.73 -22.10
CA GLY A 267 5.17 25.39 -23.53
C GLY A 267 5.40 26.55 -24.51
N LYS A 268 5.60 27.79 -24.03
CA LYS A 268 5.83 28.99 -24.87
C LYS A 268 7.29 29.48 -24.87
N ASP A 269 8.12 28.95 -23.98
CA ASP A 269 9.53 29.31 -23.83
C ASP A 269 10.51 28.27 -24.42
N THR A 270 10.00 27.33 -25.22
CA THR A 270 10.76 26.38 -26.08
C THR A 270 10.35 26.54 -27.52
#